data_AF-A0A534L3U4-F1
#
_entry.id   AF-A0A534L3U4-F1
#
_cell.length_a   1.000
_cell.length_b   1.000
_cell.length_c   1.000
_cell.angle_alpha   90.00
_cell.angle_beta   90.00
_cell.angle_gamma   90.00
#
_symmetry.space_group_name_H-M   'P 1'
#
loop_
_entity.id
_entity.type
_entity.pdbx_description
1 polymer ?
#
loop_
_entity_poly.entity_id
_entity_poly.type
_entity_poly.pdbx_seq_one_letter_code
_entity_poly.pdbx_strand_id
1 'polypeptide(L)'
;MFSAPIPTNFVVLGAGSGNPDGTTPNYATAILAADGHTLIQGQPMARCTAGGTATMMWSQHDEDLLKTGNSGAHGGSMLSSLGGVIRLGELVPGGTIRHALKVNLFGRDNYYTGSGSFRWPATTADGCAPGCYGGSVPALRMGSLLALPPSFDVNAMGLETEPAKILAHAFQDYGAYTVDDAAWSVYAVATEYSPSGKVDDEFGSAWGFPISPASRDVPWARDMDRIFGALAVVDNWDSSTWQTVSASNGTLGAGLGAPRVAWAPDFGPGSPDTVPPVASASLSGTTGAANWFVSRVNVTLSATDDSSGVAAIHFRTDGGAWQLYAKPVAVSAEGSHSIEYYATDLAGNNESSHTATFHIDTVAPVTLAQVAGTL
;
A
#
# COMPACT_ATOMS: atom_id res chain seq x y z
N MET A 1 0.46 -13.26 -15.56
CA MET A 1 0.04 -13.76 -14.23
C MET A 1 0.90 -13.07 -13.19
N PHE A 2 0.30 -12.44 -12.20
CA PHE A 2 1.04 -11.85 -11.08
C PHE A 2 1.27 -12.93 -10.00
N SER A 3 2.39 -12.86 -9.30
CA SER A 3 2.66 -13.68 -8.12
C SER A 3 2.42 -12.83 -6.88
N ALA A 4 1.61 -13.30 -5.94
CA ALA A 4 1.31 -12.59 -4.70
C ALA A 4 1.10 -13.58 -3.55
N PRO A 5 1.45 -13.22 -2.29
CA PRO A 5 1.38 -14.10 -1.13
C PRO A 5 -0.06 -14.26 -0.60
N ILE A 6 -0.98 -14.70 -1.45
CA ILE A 6 -2.36 -15.02 -1.08
C ILE A 6 -2.45 -16.53 -0.80
N PRO A 7 -3.02 -16.98 0.34
CA PRO A 7 -3.25 -18.39 0.60
C PRO A 7 -4.01 -19.06 -0.55
N THR A 8 -3.54 -20.23 -0.98
CA THR A 8 -4.11 -20.93 -2.15
C THR A 8 -5.56 -21.37 -1.91
N ASN A 9 -5.95 -21.58 -0.66
CA ASN A 9 -7.30 -21.93 -0.24
C ASN A 9 -8.23 -20.73 -0.04
N PHE A 10 -7.74 -19.49 -0.15
CA PHE A 10 -8.59 -18.30 -0.02
C PHE A 10 -9.41 -18.09 -1.30
N VAL A 11 -10.69 -18.47 -1.23
CA VAL A 11 -11.66 -18.35 -2.32
C VAL A 11 -12.30 -16.97 -2.26
N VAL A 12 -12.35 -16.29 -3.40
CA VAL A 12 -13.10 -15.05 -3.60
C VAL A 12 -13.96 -15.26 -4.83
N LEU A 13 -15.27 -15.36 -4.63
CA LEU A 13 -16.17 -15.66 -5.75
C LEU A 13 -16.17 -14.50 -6.75
N GLY A 14 -16.22 -14.82 -8.05
CA GLY A 14 -16.34 -13.79 -9.08
C GLY A 14 -17.74 -13.17 -9.14
N ALA A 15 -17.94 -12.28 -10.09
CA ALA A 15 -19.26 -11.77 -10.46
C ALA A 15 -20.20 -12.89 -10.93
N GLY A 16 -21.46 -12.85 -10.48
CA GLY A 16 -22.49 -13.81 -10.89
C GLY A 16 -23.58 -14.02 -9.86
N SER A 17 -24.67 -14.69 -10.27
CA SER A 17 -25.84 -14.96 -9.42
C SER A 17 -25.57 -15.86 -8.21
N GLY A 18 -24.44 -16.56 -8.19
CA GLY A 18 -24.02 -17.41 -7.07
C GLY A 18 -23.15 -16.71 -6.04
N ASN A 19 -22.80 -15.44 -6.24
CA ASN A 19 -22.01 -14.69 -5.27
C ASN A 19 -22.93 -14.07 -4.19
N PRO A 20 -22.67 -14.32 -2.90
CA PRO A 20 -23.48 -13.78 -1.80
C PRO A 20 -23.43 -12.25 -1.69
N ASP A 21 -22.40 -11.61 -2.26
CA ASP A 21 -22.15 -10.17 -2.19
C ASP A 21 -22.71 -9.42 -3.41
N GLY A 22 -23.51 -10.11 -4.21
CA GLY A 22 -24.21 -9.56 -5.36
C GLY A 22 -23.59 -9.94 -6.69
N THR A 23 -24.22 -9.47 -7.76
CA THR A 23 -23.92 -9.93 -9.13
C THR A 23 -22.68 -9.27 -9.74
N THR A 24 -22.23 -8.14 -9.20
CA THR A 24 -21.05 -7.38 -9.67
C THR A 24 -20.19 -6.92 -8.48
N PRO A 25 -19.68 -7.85 -7.66
CA PRO A 25 -18.90 -7.49 -6.49
C PRO A 25 -17.56 -6.91 -6.94
N ASN A 26 -17.29 -5.67 -6.53
CA ASN A 26 -16.07 -4.95 -6.87
C ASN A 26 -15.03 -5.11 -5.75
N TYR A 27 -14.46 -6.32 -5.60
CA TYR A 27 -13.50 -6.60 -4.51
C TYR A 27 -12.18 -5.85 -4.73
N ALA A 28 -12.10 -4.63 -4.23
CA ALA A 28 -10.86 -3.89 -4.07
C ALA A 28 -9.92 -4.65 -3.14
N THR A 29 -8.70 -4.90 -3.61
CA THR A 29 -7.75 -5.82 -2.99
C THR A 29 -6.46 -5.10 -2.66
N ALA A 30 -5.90 -5.40 -1.49
CA ALA A 30 -4.54 -5.07 -1.10
C ALA A 30 -3.85 -6.34 -0.58
N ILE A 31 -2.63 -6.60 -1.04
CA ILE A 31 -1.83 -7.74 -0.63
C ILE A 31 -0.46 -7.20 -0.23
N LEU A 32 -0.05 -7.46 1.01
CA LEU A 32 1.29 -7.15 1.48
C LEU A 32 2.27 -8.17 0.92
N ALA A 33 3.31 -7.70 0.24
CA ALA A 33 4.36 -8.56 -0.29
C ALA A 33 5.24 -9.14 0.83
N ALA A 34 6.10 -10.09 0.46
CA ALA A 34 6.96 -10.80 1.42
C ALA A 34 8.04 -9.92 2.06
N ASP A 35 8.34 -8.75 1.49
CA ASP A 35 9.26 -7.76 2.05
C ASP A 35 8.65 -7.01 3.26
N GLY A 36 7.35 -7.16 3.51
CA GLY A 36 6.68 -6.59 4.67
C GLY A 36 6.29 -5.12 4.53
N HIS A 37 6.51 -4.50 3.37
CA HIS A 37 6.15 -3.10 3.13
C HIS A 37 5.52 -2.84 1.75
N THR A 38 5.92 -3.57 0.70
CA THR A 38 5.35 -3.37 -0.65
C THR A 38 3.89 -3.83 -0.69
N LEU A 39 3.01 -2.98 -1.21
CA LEU A 39 1.59 -3.27 -1.39
C LEU A 39 1.27 -3.53 -2.87
N ILE A 40 0.74 -4.72 -3.13
CA ILE A 40 0.10 -5.07 -4.39
C ILE A 40 -1.38 -4.74 -4.26
N GLN A 41 -1.84 -3.74 -5.00
CA GLN A 41 -3.24 -3.32 -4.95
C GLN A 41 -3.90 -3.53 -6.30
N GLY A 42 -5.14 -4.04 -6.32
CA GLY A 42 -5.88 -4.29 -7.56
C GLY A 42 -7.37 -4.50 -7.35
N GLN A 43 -8.13 -4.57 -8.45
CA GLN A 43 -9.57 -4.85 -8.44
C GLN A 43 -10.14 -5.17 -9.83
N PRO A 44 -11.36 -5.74 -9.90
CA PRO A 44 -11.88 -6.67 -8.89
C PRO A 44 -11.00 -7.93 -8.86
N MET A 45 -10.83 -8.51 -7.67
CA MET A 45 -10.16 -9.79 -7.50
C MET A 45 -11.16 -10.94 -7.49
N ALA A 46 -10.78 -12.07 -8.09
CA ALA A 46 -11.50 -13.33 -7.96
C ALA A 46 -10.53 -14.51 -7.88
N ARG A 47 -10.90 -15.50 -7.06
CA ARG A 47 -10.39 -16.88 -7.08
C ARG A 47 -11.57 -17.81 -6.80
N CYS A 48 -12.25 -18.27 -7.85
CA CYS A 48 -13.54 -18.97 -7.71
C CYS A 48 -13.45 -20.35 -7.04
N THR A 49 -12.27 -20.96 -6.96
CA THR A 49 -12.06 -22.27 -6.33
C THR A 49 -10.74 -22.32 -5.57
N ALA A 50 -10.70 -23.12 -4.49
CA ALA A 50 -9.47 -23.35 -3.74
C ALA A 50 -8.40 -23.99 -4.65
N GLY A 51 -7.19 -23.45 -4.61
CA GLY A 51 -6.08 -23.82 -5.52
C GLY A 51 -6.24 -23.29 -6.96
N GLY A 52 -7.38 -22.69 -7.29
CA GLY A 52 -7.63 -22.09 -8.60
C GLY A 52 -6.78 -20.85 -8.85
N THR A 53 -6.78 -20.36 -10.09
CA THR A 53 -6.06 -19.13 -10.46
C THR A 53 -6.75 -17.92 -9.82
N ALA A 54 -5.95 -17.04 -9.23
CA ALA A 54 -6.40 -15.71 -8.82
C ALA A 54 -6.25 -14.73 -9.98
N THR A 55 -7.29 -13.94 -10.25
CA THR A 55 -7.28 -12.92 -11.29
C THR A 55 -7.65 -11.56 -10.70
N MET A 56 -7.02 -10.51 -11.21
CA MET A 56 -7.40 -9.11 -10.98
C MET A 56 -7.51 -8.44 -12.34
N MET A 57 -8.56 -7.64 -12.55
CA MET A 57 -8.73 -6.93 -13.83
C MET A 57 -7.72 -5.79 -13.99
N TRP A 58 -7.44 -5.09 -12.89
CA TRP A 58 -6.46 -4.03 -12.79
C TRP A 58 -5.61 -4.22 -11.53
N SER A 59 -4.32 -3.91 -11.60
CA SER A 59 -3.41 -3.97 -10.43
C SER A 59 -2.18 -3.07 -10.61
N GLN A 60 -1.60 -2.64 -9.50
CA GLN A 60 -0.33 -1.91 -9.43
C GLN A 60 0.54 -2.42 -8.26
N HIS A 61 1.83 -2.12 -8.33
CA HIS A 61 2.87 -2.60 -7.39
C HIS A 61 3.76 -1.47 -6.84
N ASP A 62 3.44 -0.21 -7.14
CA ASP A 62 4.27 0.94 -6.79
C ASP A 62 4.00 1.47 -5.36
N GLU A 63 3.03 0.85 -4.67
CA GLU A 63 2.56 1.26 -3.35
C GLU A 63 3.36 0.61 -2.23
N ASP A 64 3.49 1.33 -1.13
CA ASP A 64 4.31 0.95 0.00
C ASP A 64 3.65 1.43 1.29
N LEU A 65 3.61 0.57 2.33
CA LEU A 65 3.08 0.92 3.64
C LEU A 65 3.81 2.09 4.31
N LEU A 66 5.06 2.34 3.92
CA LEU A 66 5.91 3.39 4.47
C LEU A 66 5.83 4.71 3.67
N LYS A 67 5.08 4.72 2.56
CA LYS A 67 4.87 5.92 1.72
C LYS A 67 3.52 6.57 2.04
N THR A 68 3.18 7.60 1.25
CA THR A 68 2.00 8.45 1.51
C THR A 68 0.65 7.72 1.50
N GLY A 69 0.54 6.54 0.89
CA GLY A 69 -0.71 5.78 0.80
C GLY A 69 -1.82 6.48 0.01
N ASN A 70 -1.47 7.49 -0.80
CA ASN A 70 -2.41 8.34 -1.54
C ASN A 70 -3.02 7.66 -2.79
N SER A 71 -2.59 6.44 -3.11
CA SER A 71 -3.07 5.68 -4.25
C SER A 71 -3.26 4.20 -3.92
N GLY A 72 -4.01 3.52 -4.78
CA GLY A 72 -4.39 2.14 -4.59
C GLY A 72 -5.31 1.67 -5.69
N ALA A 73 -6.22 0.78 -5.34
CA ALA A 73 -7.10 0.13 -6.29
C ALA A 73 -8.57 0.21 -5.90
N HIS A 74 -8.98 1.21 -5.11
CA HIS A 74 -10.39 1.35 -4.76
C HIS A 74 -11.15 2.11 -5.84
N GLY A 75 -11.86 1.37 -6.68
CA GLY A 75 -12.88 1.84 -7.61
C GLY A 75 -12.53 3.06 -8.45
N GLY A 76 -13.56 3.88 -8.65
CA GLY A 76 -13.51 5.18 -9.29
C GLY A 76 -12.64 6.21 -8.58
N SER A 77 -12.17 6.00 -7.34
CA SER A 77 -11.31 6.97 -6.64
C SER A 77 -9.80 6.75 -6.79
N MET A 78 -9.38 5.51 -7.06
CA MET A 78 -8.00 5.03 -6.94
C MET A 78 -7.37 5.26 -5.55
N LEU A 79 -8.18 5.42 -4.51
CA LEU A 79 -7.69 5.43 -3.14
C LEU A 79 -7.12 4.05 -2.75
N SER A 80 -6.25 4.02 -1.73
CA SER A 80 -5.75 2.79 -1.11
C SER A 80 -6.90 1.80 -0.91
N SER A 81 -6.75 0.52 -1.28
CA SER A 81 -7.71 -0.55 -0.98
C SER A 81 -7.72 -0.89 0.52
N LEU A 82 -6.64 -0.61 1.25
CA LEU A 82 -6.47 -0.92 2.68
C LEU A 82 -7.06 0.16 3.60
N GLY A 83 -6.75 1.43 3.35
CA GLY A 83 -7.07 2.53 4.28
C GLY A 83 -8.57 2.73 4.47
N GLY A 84 -9.08 2.67 5.69
CA GLY A 84 -10.50 2.93 6.01
C GLY A 84 -11.50 1.82 5.73
N VAL A 85 -11.01 0.59 5.47
CA VAL A 85 -11.84 -0.61 5.55
C VAL A 85 -12.12 -0.94 7.01
N ILE A 86 -13.37 -1.26 7.35
CA ILE A 86 -13.75 -1.78 8.67
C ILE A 86 -13.16 -3.19 8.81
N ARG A 87 -12.41 -3.42 9.88
CA ARG A 87 -11.66 -4.66 10.12
C ARG A 87 -12.39 -5.59 11.09
N LEU A 88 -11.99 -6.86 11.07
CA LEU A 88 -12.46 -7.85 12.04
C LEU A 88 -12.22 -7.35 13.48
N GLY A 89 -13.23 -7.50 14.33
CA GLY A 89 -13.23 -7.06 15.73
C GLY A 89 -13.57 -5.58 15.96
N GLU A 90 -13.75 -4.76 14.91
CA GLU A 90 -14.06 -3.34 15.08
C GLU A 90 -15.57 -3.05 15.22
N LEU A 91 -16.42 -3.80 14.51
CA LEU A 91 -17.88 -3.60 14.48
C LEU A 91 -18.64 -4.73 15.20
N VAL A 92 -18.20 -5.07 16.40
CA VAL A 92 -18.75 -6.11 17.30
C VAL A 92 -19.01 -5.53 18.70
N PRO A 93 -19.71 -6.22 19.62
CA PRO A 93 -19.88 -5.75 20.99
C PRO A 93 -18.54 -5.41 21.68
N GLY A 94 -18.39 -4.15 22.12
CA GLY A 94 -17.15 -3.65 22.71
C GLY A 94 -16.04 -3.28 21.71
N GLY A 95 -16.27 -3.50 20.41
CA GLY A 95 -15.40 -3.05 19.33
C GLY A 95 -15.37 -1.54 19.18
N THR A 96 -14.29 -1.02 18.59
CA THR A 96 -14.15 0.41 18.28
C THR A 96 -13.46 0.58 16.94
N ILE A 97 -13.95 1.50 16.12
CA ILE A 97 -13.28 1.94 14.89
C ILE A 97 -12.48 3.20 15.22
N ARG A 98 -11.18 3.19 14.91
CA ARG A 98 -10.24 4.28 15.27
C ARG A 98 -9.52 4.89 14.07
N HIS A 99 -10.20 4.93 12.94
CA HIS A 99 -9.66 5.45 11.70
C HIS A 99 -10.78 6.00 10.82
N ALA A 100 -10.41 6.83 9.85
CA ALA A 100 -11.34 7.27 8.82
C ALA A 100 -11.88 6.05 8.06
N LEU A 101 -13.14 6.10 7.67
CA LEU A 101 -13.83 5.02 6.96
C LEU A 101 -13.77 5.22 5.45
N LYS A 102 -14.23 4.21 4.71
CA LYS A 102 -14.59 4.32 3.30
C LYS A 102 -16.08 4.07 3.12
N VAL A 103 -16.69 4.87 2.24
CA VAL A 103 -18.09 4.69 1.85
C VAL A 103 -18.28 4.77 0.34
N ASN A 104 -19.24 4.00 -0.16
CA ASN A 104 -19.72 4.11 -1.53
C ASN A 104 -21.07 4.82 -1.49
N LEU A 105 -21.30 5.71 -2.44
CA LEU A 105 -22.54 6.46 -2.57
C LEU A 105 -23.10 6.29 -3.97
N PHE A 106 -24.41 6.41 -4.11
CA PHE A 106 -25.02 6.47 -5.42
C PHE A 106 -24.64 7.78 -6.13
N GLY A 107 -23.81 7.70 -7.17
CA GLY A 107 -23.26 8.85 -7.86
C GLY A 107 -24.34 9.76 -8.46
N ARG A 108 -25.43 9.17 -8.96
CA ARG A 108 -26.53 9.91 -9.58
C ARG A 108 -27.19 10.91 -8.64
N ASP A 109 -27.26 10.59 -7.35
CA ASP A 109 -27.93 11.44 -6.37
C ASP A 109 -26.94 12.28 -5.55
N ASN A 110 -25.68 11.86 -5.47
CA ASN A 110 -24.72 12.39 -4.50
C ASN A 110 -23.51 13.09 -5.13
N TYR A 111 -22.84 12.48 -6.11
CA TYR A 111 -21.60 13.04 -6.65
C TYR A 111 -21.85 14.15 -7.66
N TYR A 112 -21.12 15.25 -7.52
CA TYR A 112 -21.19 16.41 -8.40
C TYR A 112 -20.31 16.27 -9.65
N THR A 113 -20.84 16.67 -10.81
CA THR A 113 -20.23 16.53 -12.16
C THR A 113 -19.50 17.77 -12.69
N GLY A 114 -19.33 18.82 -11.89
CA GLY A 114 -18.61 20.02 -12.34
C GLY A 114 -17.11 19.80 -12.53
N SER A 115 -16.34 20.88 -12.75
CA SER A 115 -14.91 20.80 -13.03
C SER A 115 -14.16 19.99 -11.96
N GLY A 116 -13.75 18.78 -12.33
CA GLY A 116 -12.94 17.89 -11.50
C GLY A 116 -13.54 16.51 -11.26
N SER A 117 -14.86 16.33 -11.09
CA SER A 117 -15.58 15.09 -10.66
C SER A 117 -15.04 14.32 -9.43
N PHE A 118 -13.80 14.60 -9.01
CA PHE A 118 -13.10 14.13 -7.84
C PHE A 118 -12.40 15.30 -7.15
N ARG A 119 -11.93 15.05 -5.93
CA ARG A 119 -11.04 15.91 -5.15
C ARG A 119 -10.09 15.03 -4.35
N TRP A 120 -8.98 15.62 -3.90
CA TRP A 120 -8.02 14.92 -3.03
C TRP A 120 -8.75 14.30 -1.82
N PRO A 121 -8.43 13.06 -1.43
CA PRO A 121 -7.26 12.28 -1.86
C PRO A 121 -7.48 11.43 -3.11
N ALA A 122 -8.71 11.39 -3.65
CA ALA A 122 -8.93 10.69 -4.91
C ALA A 122 -8.11 11.37 -6.03
N THR A 123 -7.56 10.53 -6.90
CA THR A 123 -6.80 10.98 -8.08
C THR A 123 -7.61 10.87 -9.37
N THR A 124 -8.76 10.21 -9.30
CA THR A 124 -9.71 10.06 -10.40
C THR A 124 -11.15 9.97 -9.88
N ALA A 125 -12.09 9.97 -10.81
CA ALA A 125 -13.49 9.59 -10.62
C ALA A 125 -13.83 8.38 -11.49
N ASP A 126 -15.04 7.85 -11.33
CA ASP A 126 -15.58 6.82 -12.22
C ASP A 126 -15.54 7.28 -13.68
N GLY A 127 -15.23 6.36 -14.59
CA GLY A 127 -15.27 6.65 -16.03
C GLY A 127 -16.67 7.09 -16.51
N CYS A 128 -17.73 6.68 -15.80
CA CYS A 128 -19.09 7.11 -16.10
C CYS A 128 -19.44 8.51 -15.58
N ALA A 129 -18.59 9.14 -14.76
CA ALA A 129 -18.91 10.38 -14.04
C ALA A 129 -19.60 11.44 -14.90
N PRO A 130 -19.19 11.76 -16.15
CA PRO A 130 -19.87 12.74 -16.98
C PRO A 130 -21.37 12.47 -17.26
N GLY A 131 -21.83 11.22 -17.11
CA GLY A 131 -23.21 10.82 -17.37
C GLY A 131 -23.93 10.10 -16.22
N CYS A 132 -23.20 9.56 -15.24
CA CYS A 132 -23.78 8.81 -14.12
C CYS A 132 -23.83 9.62 -12.82
N TYR A 133 -23.02 10.65 -12.67
CA TYR A 133 -23.07 11.53 -11.49
C TYR A 133 -24.13 12.62 -11.70
N GLY A 134 -24.85 12.98 -10.64
CA GLY A 134 -25.97 13.94 -10.74
C GLY A 134 -26.27 14.70 -9.44
N GLY A 135 -25.39 14.59 -8.44
CA GLY A 135 -25.51 15.29 -7.19
C GLY A 135 -25.45 16.82 -7.34
N SER A 136 -26.06 17.51 -6.38
CA SER A 136 -26.22 18.97 -6.41
C SER A 136 -25.26 19.74 -5.50
N VAL A 137 -24.50 19.05 -4.64
CA VAL A 137 -23.57 19.66 -3.68
C VAL A 137 -22.18 19.76 -4.32
N PRO A 138 -21.69 20.95 -4.71
CA PRO A 138 -20.43 21.05 -5.47
C PRO A 138 -19.20 20.50 -4.75
N ALA A 139 -19.22 20.50 -3.42
CA ALA A 139 -18.16 19.97 -2.58
C ALA A 139 -18.14 18.43 -2.51
N LEU A 140 -19.28 17.76 -2.76
CA LEU A 140 -19.42 16.31 -2.72
C LEU A 140 -19.04 15.71 -4.08
N ARG A 141 -17.80 15.29 -4.18
CA ARG A 141 -17.18 14.64 -5.35
C ARG A 141 -16.53 13.33 -4.93
N MET A 142 -16.09 12.51 -5.89
CA MET A 142 -15.25 11.36 -5.56
C MET A 142 -14.05 11.79 -4.70
N GLY A 143 -13.70 11.01 -3.67
CA GLY A 143 -12.66 11.34 -2.70
C GLY A 143 -13.03 12.35 -1.61
N SER A 144 -14.29 12.83 -1.55
CA SER A 144 -14.69 13.75 -0.48
C SER A 144 -14.67 13.07 0.89
N LEU A 145 -14.26 13.81 1.92
CA LEU A 145 -14.46 13.40 3.31
C LEU A 145 -15.87 13.80 3.75
N LEU A 146 -16.65 12.82 4.19
CA LEU A 146 -17.92 13.00 4.89
C LEU A 146 -17.74 12.80 6.39
N ALA A 147 -18.38 13.63 7.20
CA ALA A 147 -18.37 13.44 8.65
C ALA A 147 -19.71 13.84 9.27
N LEU A 148 -20.03 13.26 10.42
CA LEU A 148 -21.08 13.84 11.26
C LEU A 148 -20.55 15.16 11.84
N PRO A 149 -21.30 16.27 11.77
CA PRO A 149 -20.79 17.54 12.28
C PRO A 149 -20.42 17.45 13.76
N PRO A 150 -19.39 18.19 14.19
CA PRO A 150 -18.90 18.12 15.57
C PRO A 150 -19.97 18.47 16.61
N SER A 151 -20.95 19.31 16.26
CA SER A 151 -22.02 19.70 17.16
C SER A 151 -23.09 18.62 17.38
N PHE A 152 -23.09 17.52 16.62
CA PHE A 152 -24.06 16.44 16.81
C PHE A 152 -23.77 15.69 18.11
N ASP A 153 -24.80 15.50 18.94
CA ASP A 153 -24.76 14.51 20.00
C ASP A 153 -25.21 13.16 19.43
N VAL A 154 -24.26 12.24 19.25
CA VAL A 154 -24.52 10.89 18.73
C VAL A 154 -25.56 10.15 19.59
N ASN A 155 -25.57 10.38 20.91
CA ASN A 155 -26.55 9.75 21.80
C ASN A 155 -27.97 10.29 21.60
N ALA A 156 -28.09 11.52 21.08
CA ALA A 156 -29.36 12.16 20.80
C ALA A 156 -29.89 11.89 19.38
N MET A 157 -29.15 11.14 18.54
CA MET A 157 -29.57 10.81 17.17
C MET A 157 -30.72 9.79 17.11
N GLY A 158 -31.10 9.19 18.25
CA GLY A 158 -32.16 8.18 18.30
C GLY A 158 -31.75 6.86 17.62
N LEU A 159 -30.46 6.52 17.67
CA LEU A 159 -29.95 5.26 17.11
C LEU A 159 -30.42 4.08 17.96
N GLU A 160 -31.03 3.10 17.30
CA GLU A 160 -31.70 1.94 17.90
C GLU A 160 -30.72 0.78 18.17
N THR A 161 -29.60 0.72 17.46
CA THR A 161 -28.64 -0.38 17.48
C THR A 161 -27.26 0.07 17.96
N GLU A 162 -26.61 -0.75 18.78
CA GLU A 162 -25.24 -0.52 19.25
C GLU A 162 -24.19 -0.43 18.12
N PRO A 163 -24.17 -1.29 17.08
CA PRO A 163 -23.21 -1.11 15.99
C PRO A 163 -23.38 0.22 15.25
N ALA A 164 -24.60 0.77 15.18
CA ALA A 164 -24.79 2.08 14.55
C ALA A 164 -24.19 3.20 15.38
N LYS A 165 -24.21 3.09 16.72
CA LYS A 165 -23.54 4.03 17.61
C LYS A 165 -22.02 3.99 17.42
N ILE A 166 -21.44 2.78 17.29
CA ILE A 166 -20.01 2.61 16.96
C ILE A 166 -19.67 3.34 15.66
N LEU A 167 -20.45 3.12 14.60
CA LEU A 167 -20.25 3.80 13.31
C LEU A 167 -20.44 5.32 13.42
N ALA A 168 -21.49 5.79 14.09
CA ALA A 168 -21.74 7.22 14.24
C ALA A 168 -20.58 7.92 14.96
N HIS A 169 -20.04 7.33 16.02
CA HIS A 169 -18.82 7.85 16.64
C HIS A 169 -17.64 7.87 15.67
N ALA A 170 -17.43 6.81 14.90
CA ALA A 170 -16.37 6.77 13.90
C ALA A 170 -16.54 7.86 12.81
N PHE A 171 -17.76 8.06 12.29
CA PHE A 171 -18.06 9.13 11.34
C PHE A 171 -17.90 10.52 11.93
N GLN A 172 -18.13 10.71 13.23
CA GLN A 172 -17.93 12.00 13.89
C GLN A 172 -16.44 12.28 14.15
N ASP A 173 -15.71 11.28 14.63
CA ASP A 173 -14.34 11.45 15.10
C ASP A 173 -13.33 11.45 13.95
N TYR A 174 -13.56 10.62 12.93
CA TYR A 174 -12.61 10.40 11.83
C TYR A 174 -13.19 10.69 10.44
N GLY A 175 -14.52 10.63 10.29
CA GLY A 175 -15.19 10.75 8.99
C GLY A 175 -15.00 9.54 8.08
N ALA A 176 -15.46 9.67 6.84
CA ALA A 176 -15.36 8.65 5.80
C ALA A 176 -15.08 9.25 4.43
N TYR A 177 -14.12 8.71 3.70
CA TYR A 177 -13.87 9.08 2.32
C TYR A 177 -14.84 8.36 1.38
N THR A 178 -15.41 9.10 0.44
CA THR A 178 -16.26 8.53 -0.62
C THR A 178 -15.38 7.97 -1.72
N VAL A 179 -15.47 6.67 -2.00
CA VAL A 179 -14.42 5.95 -2.75
C VAL A 179 -14.87 5.28 -4.05
N ASP A 180 -16.18 5.09 -4.24
CA ASP A 180 -16.75 4.49 -5.45
C ASP A 180 -18.20 4.92 -5.68
N ASP A 181 -18.69 4.82 -6.93
CA ASP A 181 -20.11 4.87 -7.25
C ASP A 181 -20.76 3.52 -6.91
N ALA A 182 -21.80 3.56 -6.08
CA ALA A 182 -22.58 2.38 -5.75
C ALA A 182 -23.43 1.87 -6.93
N ALA A 183 -23.61 2.65 -8.01
CA ALA A 183 -24.41 2.35 -9.22
C ALA A 183 -25.92 2.12 -9.00
N TRP A 184 -26.34 1.83 -7.77
CA TRP A 184 -27.72 1.73 -7.30
C TRP A 184 -27.98 2.75 -6.21
N SER A 185 -29.25 3.05 -5.94
CA SER A 185 -29.71 3.94 -4.87
C SER A 185 -29.50 3.33 -3.48
N VAL A 186 -28.24 3.13 -3.13
CA VAL A 186 -27.74 2.61 -1.86
C VAL A 186 -26.51 3.41 -1.43
N TYR A 187 -26.18 3.27 -0.16
CA TYR A 187 -24.86 3.59 0.37
C TYR A 187 -24.24 2.31 0.93
N ALA A 188 -22.92 2.26 1.01
CA ALA A 188 -22.22 1.13 1.61
C ALA A 188 -21.02 1.61 2.43
N VAL A 189 -20.65 0.85 3.45
CA VAL A 189 -19.36 0.95 4.13
C VAL A 189 -18.46 -0.17 3.60
N ALA A 190 -17.17 0.10 3.44
CA ALA A 190 -16.22 -0.94 3.00
C ALA A 190 -15.80 -1.83 4.18
N THR A 191 -15.95 -3.14 4.03
CA THR A 191 -15.66 -4.14 5.05
C THR A 191 -14.53 -5.08 4.63
N GLU A 192 -13.78 -5.58 5.61
CA GLU A 192 -12.70 -6.53 5.38
C GLU A 192 -13.25 -7.88 4.94
N TYR A 193 -12.63 -8.43 3.89
CA TYR A 193 -12.71 -9.84 3.54
C TYR A 193 -11.28 -10.38 3.33
N SER A 194 -10.82 -11.20 4.26
CA SER A 194 -9.46 -11.71 4.30
C SER A 194 -9.42 -13.21 4.62
N PRO A 195 -8.25 -13.85 4.55
CA PRO A 195 -8.10 -15.25 5.01
C PRO A 195 -8.48 -15.47 6.48
N SER A 196 -8.51 -14.42 7.31
CA SER A 196 -8.91 -14.49 8.72
C SER A 196 -10.43 -14.52 8.90
N GLY A 197 -11.20 -14.07 7.89
CA GLY A 197 -12.65 -14.01 7.95
C GLY A 197 -13.22 -12.84 7.16
N LYS A 198 -14.53 -12.63 7.34
CA LYS A 198 -15.28 -11.54 6.72
C LYS A 198 -16.06 -10.78 7.79
N VAL A 199 -15.95 -9.46 7.78
CA VAL A 199 -16.64 -8.59 8.76
C VAL A 199 -18.16 -8.75 8.67
N ASP A 200 -18.72 -8.96 7.48
CA ASP A 200 -20.16 -9.21 7.32
C ASP A 200 -20.64 -10.43 8.11
N ASP A 201 -19.85 -11.52 8.12
CA ASP A 201 -20.16 -12.76 8.83
C ASP A 201 -19.98 -12.60 10.35
N GLU A 202 -18.90 -11.91 10.75
CA GLU A 202 -18.63 -11.58 12.14
C GLU A 202 -19.74 -10.68 12.71
N PHE A 203 -20.12 -9.64 11.97
CA PHE A 203 -21.22 -8.74 12.32
C PHE A 203 -22.53 -9.51 12.50
N GLY A 204 -22.89 -10.34 11.53
CA GLY A 204 -24.10 -11.17 11.58
C GLY A 204 -24.13 -12.08 12.80
N SER A 205 -22.99 -12.69 13.11
CA SER A 205 -22.83 -13.57 14.27
C SER A 205 -22.90 -12.80 15.59
N ALA A 206 -22.31 -11.61 15.65
CA ALA A 206 -22.19 -10.82 16.86
C ALA A 206 -23.50 -10.12 17.24
N TRP A 207 -24.29 -9.67 16.25
CA TRP A 207 -25.48 -8.86 16.48
C TRP A 207 -26.80 -9.61 16.20
N GLY A 208 -26.75 -10.77 15.55
CA GLY A 208 -27.92 -11.58 15.23
C GLY A 208 -28.76 -11.05 14.06
N PHE A 209 -28.22 -10.13 13.26
CA PHE A 209 -28.84 -9.61 12.03
C PHE A 209 -27.75 -9.25 11.00
N PRO A 210 -28.05 -9.33 9.69
CA PRO A 210 -27.05 -9.07 8.64
C PRO A 210 -26.70 -7.59 8.53
N ILE A 211 -25.45 -7.29 8.15
CA ILE A 211 -24.99 -5.92 7.86
C ILE A 211 -25.72 -5.30 6.65
N SER A 212 -26.15 -6.14 5.71
CA SER A 212 -26.91 -5.75 4.51
C SER A 212 -28.32 -6.36 4.57
N PRO A 213 -29.24 -5.79 5.38
CA PRO A 213 -30.59 -6.31 5.51
C PRO A 213 -31.41 -6.09 4.22
N ALA A 214 -32.32 -7.02 3.92
CA ALA A 214 -33.20 -6.93 2.75
C ALA A 214 -34.30 -5.86 2.88
N SER A 215 -34.60 -5.42 4.11
CA SER A 215 -35.64 -4.42 4.40
C SER A 215 -35.01 -3.15 4.98
N ARG A 216 -35.54 -1.99 4.57
CA ARG A 216 -35.20 -0.68 5.16
C ARG A 216 -35.88 -0.44 6.50
N ASP A 217 -36.91 -1.22 6.83
CA ASP A 217 -37.70 -1.06 8.07
C ASP A 217 -37.22 -1.98 9.20
N VAL A 218 -35.90 -2.16 9.31
CA VAL A 218 -35.27 -2.81 10.47
C VAL A 218 -34.41 -1.79 11.22
N PRO A 219 -34.25 -1.92 12.55
CA PRO A 219 -33.53 -0.93 13.37
C PRO A 219 -32.18 -0.49 12.78
N TRP A 220 -31.36 -1.48 12.36
CA TRP A 220 -30.06 -1.22 11.74
C TRP A 220 -30.15 -0.37 10.46
N ALA A 221 -31.06 -0.68 9.55
CA ALA A 221 -31.20 0.07 8.30
C ALA A 221 -31.72 1.50 8.54
N ARG A 222 -32.64 1.68 9.50
CA ARG A 222 -33.12 3.01 9.89
C ARG A 222 -32.01 3.85 10.52
N ASP A 223 -31.17 3.24 11.34
CA ASP A 223 -30.02 3.92 11.94
C ASP A 223 -29.00 4.34 10.88
N MET A 224 -28.71 3.48 9.91
CA MET A 224 -27.83 3.81 8.81
C MET A 224 -28.41 4.95 7.95
N ASP A 225 -29.73 4.96 7.70
CA ASP A 225 -30.41 6.07 7.02
C ASP A 225 -30.27 7.39 7.81
N ARG A 226 -30.41 7.34 9.15
CA ARG A 226 -30.19 8.52 10.03
C ARG A 226 -28.76 9.02 9.98
N ILE A 227 -27.77 8.12 10.03
CA ILE A 227 -26.35 8.47 9.99
C ILE A 227 -26.00 9.08 8.62
N PHE A 228 -26.26 8.37 7.52
CA PHE A 228 -25.93 8.85 6.18
C PHE A 228 -26.70 10.12 5.82
N GLY A 229 -27.95 10.27 6.27
CA GLY A 229 -28.72 11.50 6.10
C GLY A 229 -28.21 12.70 6.90
N ALA A 230 -27.36 12.48 7.91
CA ALA A 230 -26.77 13.52 8.74
C ALA A 230 -25.30 13.84 8.39
N LEU A 231 -24.68 13.07 7.49
CA LEU A 231 -23.30 13.32 7.06
C LEU A 231 -23.22 14.63 6.26
N ALA A 232 -22.17 15.40 6.54
CA ALA A 232 -21.83 16.62 5.83
C ALA A 232 -20.45 16.49 5.18
N VAL A 233 -20.26 17.15 4.03
CA VAL A 233 -18.95 17.25 3.39
C VAL A 233 -18.05 18.16 4.22
N VAL A 234 -16.85 17.67 4.53
CA VAL A 234 -15.76 18.46 5.09
C VAL A 234 -15.07 19.20 3.94
N ASP A 235 -15.43 20.47 3.75
CA ASP A 235 -15.03 21.27 2.58
C ASP A 235 -13.85 22.24 2.81
N ASN A 236 -13.25 22.21 3.99
CA ASN A 236 -12.13 23.08 4.36
C ASN A 236 -10.75 22.44 4.12
N TRP A 237 -10.68 21.40 3.28
CA TRP A 237 -9.44 20.69 2.97
C TRP A 237 -9.02 20.86 1.49
N ASP A 238 -7.73 21.16 1.28
CA ASP A 238 -7.04 21.03 0.00
C ASP A 238 -5.60 20.49 0.16
N SER A 239 -5.05 19.91 -0.91
CA SER A 239 -3.74 19.24 -0.88
C SER A 239 -2.54 20.17 -0.62
N SER A 240 -2.67 21.48 -0.84
CA SER A 240 -1.59 22.44 -0.54
C SER A 240 -1.34 22.58 0.96
N THR A 241 -2.35 22.27 1.76
CA THR A 241 -2.28 22.35 3.22
C THR A 241 -1.65 21.11 3.87
N TRP A 242 -1.35 20.05 3.11
CA TRP A 242 -0.78 18.80 3.61
C TRP A 242 0.51 18.99 4.41
N GLN A 243 1.44 19.82 3.93
CA GLN A 243 2.69 20.09 4.65
C GLN A 243 2.45 20.73 6.02
N THR A 244 1.41 21.55 6.13
CA THR A 244 1.01 22.18 7.41
C THR A 244 0.41 21.14 8.34
N VAL A 245 -0.47 20.27 7.82
CA VAL A 245 -1.10 19.20 8.59
C VAL A 245 -0.07 18.18 9.08
N SER A 246 0.81 17.68 8.20
CA SER A 246 1.83 16.70 8.57
C SER A 246 2.86 17.27 9.56
N ALA A 247 3.26 18.54 9.41
CA ALA A 247 4.15 19.21 10.36
C ALA A 247 3.49 19.54 11.71
N SER A 248 2.16 19.45 11.81
CA SER A 248 1.41 19.79 13.02
C SER A 248 1.54 18.76 14.14
N ASN A 249 2.14 17.60 13.86
CA ASN A 249 2.27 16.47 14.79
C ASN A 249 0.94 16.12 15.48
N GLY A 250 -0.14 16.08 14.69
CA GLY A 250 -1.48 15.72 15.13
C GLY A 250 -2.30 16.85 15.77
N THR A 251 -1.79 18.09 15.81
CA THR A 251 -2.57 19.24 16.33
C THR A 251 -3.58 19.79 15.33
N LEU A 252 -3.43 19.49 14.03
CA LEU A 252 -4.37 19.84 12.97
C LEU A 252 -4.88 18.57 12.29
N GLY A 253 -6.19 18.46 12.09
CA GLY A 253 -6.83 17.47 11.22
C GLY A 253 -6.67 17.85 9.75
N ALA A 254 -7.12 16.97 8.83
CA ALA A 254 -7.06 17.25 7.40
C ALA A 254 -7.63 18.64 7.08
N GLY A 255 -8.83 18.99 7.55
CA GLY A 255 -9.40 20.34 7.33
C GLY A 255 -8.75 21.52 8.08
N LEU A 256 -7.50 21.46 8.54
CA LEU A 256 -6.79 22.50 9.32
C LEU A 256 -7.44 22.90 10.66
N GLY A 257 -8.49 22.20 11.09
CA GLY A 257 -9.11 22.38 12.40
C GLY A 257 -8.46 21.49 13.45
N ALA A 258 -8.71 21.77 14.73
CA ALA A 258 -8.33 20.86 15.81
C ALA A 258 -9.09 19.52 15.62
N PRO A 259 -8.39 18.38 15.56
CA PRO A 259 -9.06 17.10 15.39
C PRO A 259 -9.75 16.68 16.70
N ARG A 260 -10.84 15.92 16.60
CA ARG A 260 -11.56 15.40 17.77
C ARG A 260 -10.76 14.37 18.55
N VAL A 261 -9.97 13.61 17.81
CA VAL A 261 -9.13 12.52 18.26
C VAL A 261 -7.76 12.72 17.64
N ALA A 262 -6.71 12.34 18.36
CA ALA A 262 -5.36 12.38 17.81
C ALA A 262 -5.28 11.48 16.56
N TRP A 263 -4.37 11.84 15.64
CA TRP A 263 -4.07 10.99 14.50
C TRP A 263 -3.56 9.63 14.99
N ALA A 264 -3.79 8.61 14.16
CA ALA A 264 -3.07 7.36 14.34
C ALA A 264 -1.57 7.67 14.32
N PRO A 265 -0.77 7.04 15.21
CA PRO A 265 0.67 7.12 15.08
C PRO A 265 1.08 6.57 13.73
N ASP A 266 2.22 7.04 13.21
CA ASP A 266 2.81 6.47 12.00
C ASP A 266 3.02 4.96 12.17
N PHE A 267 2.93 4.21 11.06
CA PHE A 267 3.14 2.77 11.09
C PHE A 267 4.60 2.44 11.45
N GLY A 268 4.80 1.81 12.61
CA GLY A 268 6.10 1.31 13.07
C GLY A 268 6.64 2.07 14.29
N PRO A 269 7.64 1.51 15.00
CA PRO A 269 8.21 2.10 16.21
C PRO A 269 9.17 3.28 15.95
N GLY A 270 9.21 3.86 14.74
CA GLY A 270 10.11 4.94 14.41
C GLY A 270 9.76 5.63 13.10
N SER A 271 10.38 6.78 12.86
CA SER A 271 10.33 7.46 11.56
C SER A 271 10.65 6.47 10.43
N PRO A 272 10.00 6.57 9.25
CA PRO A 272 10.35 5.75 8.11
C PRO A 272 11.85 5.81 7.86
N ASP A 273 12.48 4.66 7.67
CA ASP A 273 13.88 4.61 7.29
C ASP A 273 14.03 5.21 5.90
N THR A 274 14.80 6.29 5.79
CA THR A 274 15.11 6.95 4.51
C THR A 274 16.61 6.93 4.23
N VAL A 275 17.39 6.17 5.00
CA VAL A 275 18.85 6.14 4.90
C VAL A 275 19.23 4.83 4.20
N PRO A 276 19.81 4.89 3.00
CA PRO A 276 20.28 3.68 2.33
C PRO A 276 21.40 2.97 3.12
N PRO A 277 21.57 1.65 2.93
CA PRO A 277 22.72 0.92 3.47
C PRO A 277 24.07 1.46 3.00
N VAL A 278 25.14 1.00 3.65
CA VAL A 278 26.52 1.21 3.19
C VAL A 278 27.18 -0.12 2.84
N ALA A 279 27.48 -0.33 1.55
CA ALA A 279 28.18 -1.52 1.07
C ALA A 279 29.70 -1.33 0.96
N SER A 280 30.44 -2.42 1.12
CA SER A 280 31.90 -2.48 1.03
C SER A 280 32.37 -3.75 0.31
N ALA A 281 33.53 -3.65 -0.33
CA ALA A 281 34.20 -4.76 -1.00
C ALA A 281 35.58 -5.01 -0.38
N SER A 282 35.93 -6.29 -0.22
CA SER A 282 37.28 -6.72 0.14
C SER A 282 37.82 -7.68 -0.92
N LEU A 283 39.05 -7.42 -1.35
CA LEU A 283 39.74 -8.19 -2.37
C LEU A 283 40.79 -9.08 -1.69
N SER A 284 40.81 -10.36 -2.05
CA SER A 284 41.80 -11.31 -1.54
C SER A 284 42.43 -12.12 -2.66
N GLY A 285 43.75 -12.28 -2.60
CA GLY A 285 44.57 -12.97 -3.59
C GLY A 285 46.05 -12.73 -3.30
N THR A 286 46.92 -13.40 -4.02
CA THR A 286 48.36 -13.17 -3.95
C THR A 286 48.69 -11.87 -4.67
N THR A 287 49.19 -10.88 -3.95
CA THR A 287 49.62 -9.60 -4.52
C THR A 287 51.01 -9.71 -5.14
N GLY A 288 51.18 -9.07 -6.29
CA GLY A 288 52.45 -8.85 -6.97
C GLY A 288 52.90 -7.40 -6.87
N ALA A 289 53.67 -6.96 -7.87
CA ALA A 289 54.13 -5.57 -7.95
C ALA A 289 53.01 -4.63 -8.45
N ALA A 290 53.13 -3.34 -8.12
CA ALA A 290 52.29 -2.26 -8.67
C ALA A 290 50.76 -2.50 -8.60
N ASN A 291 50.28 -3.09 -7.49
CA ASN A 291 48.86 -3.38 -7.25
C ASN A 291 48.23 -4.41 -8.21
N TRP A 292 49.04 -5.25 -8.85
CA TRP A 292 48.56 -6.42 -9.59
C TRP A 292 48.43 -7.63 -8.68
N PHE A 293 47.43 -8.47 -8.93
CA PHE A 293 47.34 -9.80 -8.35
C PHE A 293 48.00 -10.80 -9.29
N VAL A 294 48.80 -11.71 -8.73
CA VAL A 294 49.46 -12.80 -9.46
C VAL A 294 48.76 -14.14 -9.23
N SER A 295 47.50 -14.08 -8.81
CA SER A 295 46.59 -15.21 -8.63
C SER A 295 45.16 -14.80 -8.93
N ARG A 296 44.23 -15.77 -8.89
CA ARG A 296 42.79 -15.45 -8.81
C ARG A 296 42.52 -14.49 -7.64
N VAL A 297 41.55 -13.59 -7.83
CA VAL A 297 41.06 -12.67 -6.83
C VAL A 297 39.67 -13.12 -6.38
N ASN A 298 39.46 -13.27 -5.07
CA ASN A 298 38.14 -13.43 -4.49
C ASN A 298 37.67 -12.09 -3.93
N VAL A 299 36.52 -11.63 -4.42
CA VAL A 299 35.84 -10.41 -4.03
C VAL A 299 34.76 -10.78 -3.03
N THR A 300 34.88 -10.31 -1.79
CA THR A 300 33.86 -10.48 -0.75
C THR A 300 33.16 -9.16 -0.51
N LEU A 301 31.84 -9.15 -0.67
CA LEU A 301 31.00 -7.99 -0.41
C LEU A 301 30.31 -8.11 0.96
N SER A 302 30.14 -6.98 1.63
CA SER A 302 29.40 -6.85 2.88
C SER A 302 28.67 -5.51 2.91
N ALA A 303 27.58 -5.42 3.66
CA ALA A 303 26.86 -4.17 3.86
C ALA A 303 26.36 -4.08 5.30
N THR A 304 26.18 -2.84 5.77
CA THR A 304 25.57 -2.51 7.05
C THR A 304 24.47 -1.48 6.84
N ASP A 305 23.43 -1.57 7.66
CA ASP A 305 22.40 -0.56 7.75
C ASP A 305 22.01 -0.42 9.24
N ASP A 306 22.01 0.80 9.74
CA ASP A 306 21.84 1.10 11.17
C ASP A 306 20.36 1.22 11.58
N SER A 307 19.43 1.15 10.62
CA SER A 307 18.02 1.39 10.84
C SER A 307 17.19 0.14 10.53
N SER A 308 16.75 -0.05 9.28
CA SER A 308 15.88 -1.18 8.91
C SER A 308 16.65 -2.49 8.70
N GLY A 309 17.97 -2.43 8.53
CA GLY A 309 18.82 -3.59 8.26
C GLY A 309 18.93 -3.93 6.77
N VAL A 310 19.94 -4.70 6.39
CA VAL A 310 20.23 -5.00 4.98
C VAL A 310 19.32 -6.11 4.43
N ALA A 311 18.63 -5.85 3.33
CA ALA A 311 17.84 -6.85 2.60
C ALA A 311 18.69 -7.65 1.60
N ALA A 312 19.47 -6.96 0.77
CA ALA A 312 20.20 -7.60 -0.33
C ALA A 312 21.44 -6.79 -0.75
N ILE A 313 22.43 -7.49 -1.30
CA ILE A 313 23.56 -6.88 -2.02
C ILE A 313 23.49 -7.33 -3.48
N HIS A 314 23.56 -6.37 -4.39
CA HIS A 314 23.60 -6.59 -5.83
C HIS A 314 24.99 -6.28 -6.36
N PHE A 315 25.48 -7.05 -7.34
CA PHE A 315 26.77 -6.81 -7.98
C PHE A 315 26.75 -7.13 -9.46
N ARG A 316 27.70 -6.57 -10.21
CA ARG A 316 28.02 -6.99 -11.59
C ARG A 316 29.53 -6.93 -11.82
N THR A 317 30.01 -7.81 -12.70
CA THR A 317 31.43 -7.89 -13.08
C THR A 317 31.60 -7.32 -14.48
N ASP A 318 32.57 -6.42 -14.67
CA ASP A 318 33.00 -5.89 -15.97
C ASP A 318 31.84 -5.38 -16.86
N GLY A 319 30.91 -4.62 -16.24
CA GLY A 319 29.74 -4.05 -16.92
C GLY A 319 28.67 -5.05 -17.34
N GLY A 320 28.72 -6.29 -16.83
CA GLY A 320 27.72 -7.33 -17.09
C GLY A 320 26.34 -7.08 -16.46
N ALA A 321 25.49 -8.10 -16.44
CA ALA A 321 24.19 -8.03 -15.80
C ALA A 321 24.32 -8.01 -14.26
N TRP A 322 23.42 -7.29 -13.58
CA TRP A 322 23.29 -7.30 -12.12
C TRP A 322 22.85 -8.67 -11.60
N GLN A 323 23.47 -9.11 -10.52
CA GLN A 323 23.24 -10.39 -9.85
C GLN A 323 23.13 -10.20 -8.34
N LEU A 324 22.38 -11.08 -7.68
CA LEU A 324 22.31 -11.12 -6.22
C LEU A 324 23.59 -11.74 -5.66
N TYR A 325 24.22 -11.07 -4.71
CA TYR A 325 25.41 -11.57 -4.03
C TYR A 325 25.02 -12.60 -2.95
N ALA A 326 25.45 -13.85 -3.14
CA ALA A 326 25.21 -14.94 -2.18
C ALA A 326 26.50 -15.54 -1.60
N LYS A 327 27.63 -15.34 -2.26
CA LYS A 327 28.95 -15.85 -1.88
C LYS A 327 30.06 -15.07 -2.60
N PRO A 328 31.32 -15.15 -2.13
CA PRO A 328 32.43 -14.46 -2.77
C PRO A 328 32.54 -14.74 -4.28
N VAL A 329 32.84 -13.69 -5.03
CA VAL A 329 32.97 -13.71 -6.50
C VAL A 329 34.43 -13.92 -6.84
N ALA A 330 34.73 -14.96 -7.62
CA ALA A 330 36.09 -15.27 -8.00
C ALA A 330 36.40 -14.85 -9.45
N VAL A 331 37.45 -14.05 -9.63
CA VAL A 331 37.92 -13.57 -10.93
C VAL A 331 39.33 -14.08 -11.17
N SER A 332 39.58 -14.64 -12.35
CA SER A 332 40.86 -15.27 -12.71
C SER A 332 41.32 -14.98 -14.13
N ALA A 333 40.57 -14.17 -14.88
CA ALA A 333 41.01 -13.73 -16.19
C ALA A 333 42.14 -12.71 -16.04
N GLU A 334 43.00 -12.63 -17.04
CA GLU A 334 44.08 -11.64 -17.08
C GLU A 334 43.51 -10.25 -17.41
N GLY A 335 44.19 -9.21 -16.93
CA GLY A 335 43.89 -7.82 -17.26
C GLY A 335 43.18 -7.06 -16.16
N SER A 336 42.45 -6.02 -16.57
CA SER A 336 41.76 -5.09 -15.65
C SER A 336 40.33 -5.52 -15.43
N HIS A 337 39.90 -5.51 -14.16
CA HIS A 337 38.58 -5.91 -13.74
C HIS A 337 37.92 -4.86 -12.86
N SER A 338 36.59 -4.85 -12.90
CA SER A 338 35.73 -4.03 -12.08
C SER A 338 34.58 -4.84 -11.50
N ILE A 339 34.27 -4.59 -10.23
CA ILE A 339 33.05 -5.05 -9.57
C ILE A 339 32.27 -3.82 -9.16
N GLU A 340 31.11 -3.63 -9.79
CA GLU A 340 30.14 -2.64 -9.36
C GLU A 340 29.15 -3.30 -8.40
N TYR A 341 28.82 -2.63 -7.31
CA TYR A 341 27.95 -3.19 -6.28
C TYR A 341 27.15 -2.10 -5.54
N TYR A 342 25.97 -2.46 -5.04
CA TYR A 342 25.15 -1.63 -4.16
C TYR A 342 24.32 -2.54 -3.23
N ALA A 343 23.82 -1.98 -2.14
CA ALA A 343 22.92 -2.68 -1.23
C ALA A 343 21.53 -2.03 -1.18
N THR A 344 20.54 -2.83 -0.78
CA THR A 344 19.16 -2.44 -0.51
C THR A 344 18.82 -2.83 0.92
N ASP A 345 18.17 -1.95 1.68
CA ASP A 345 17.69 -2.24 3.05
C ASP A 345 16.29 -2.88 3.06
N LEU A 346 15.77 -3.19 4.26
CA LEU A 346 14.41 -3.72 4.46
C LEU A 346 13.30 -2.65 4.31
N ALA A 347 13.66 -1.37 4.17
CA ALA A 347 12.73 -0.27 3.88
C ALA A 347 12.68 0.10 2.39
N GLY A 348 13.45 -0.58 1.53
CA GLY A 348 13.51 -0.36 0.09
C GLY A 348 14.44 0.78 -0.36
N ASN A 349 15.25 1.36 0.54
CA ASN A 349 16.26 2.35 0.18
C ASN A 349 17.42 1.65 -0.55
N ASN A 350 17.74 2.16 -1.74
CA ASN A 350 18.89 1.69 -2.52
C ASN A 350 20.07 2.63 -2.35
N GLU A 351 21.23 2.05 -2.07
CA GLU A 351 22.49 2.79 -2.08
C GLU A 351 22.89 3.18 -3.51
N SER A 352 23.67 4.25 -3.65
CA SER A 352 24.41 4.51 -4.89
C SER A 352 25.45 3.41 -5.14
N SER A 353 25.65 3.03 -6.40
CA SER A 353 26.61 1.99 -6.74
C SER A 353 28.05 2.40 -6.47
N HIS A 354 28.81 1.51 -5.83
CA HIS A 354 30.25 1.58 -5.68
C HIS A 354 30.96 0.79 -6.78
N THR A 355 32.27 1.02 -6.94
CA THR A 355 33.11 0.26 -7.86
C THR A 355 34.44 -0.11 -7.21
N ALA A 356 34.75 -1.41 -7.18
CA ALA A 356 36.07 -1.91 -6.83
C ALA A 356 36.82 -2.34 -8.09
N THR A 357 38.02 -1.83 -8.30
CA THR A 357 38.86 -2.15 -9.47
C THR A 357 40.13 -2.88 -9.06
N PHE A 358 40.55 -3.85 -9.85
CA PHE A 358 41.81 -4.58 -9.64
C PHE A 358 42.35 -5.13 -10.95
N HIS A 359 43.60 -5.57 -10.92
CA HIS A 359 44.30 -6.11 -12.09
C HIS A 359 44.88 -7.49 -11.77
N ILE A 360 44.86 -8.41 -12.74
CA ILE A 360 45.42 -9.76 -12.63
C ILE A 360 46.45 -9.97 -13.74
N ASP A 361 47.67 -10.36 -13.35
CA ASP A 361 48.75 -10.80 -14.24
C ASP A 361 49.40 -12.05 -13.64
N THR A 362 49.03 -13.23 -14.13
CA THR A 362 49.62 -14.50 -13.66
C THR A 362 50.80 -14.98 -14.50
N VAL A 363 51.20 -14.24 -15.53
CA VAL A 363 52.20 -14.66 -16.52
C VAL A 363 53.57 -14.08 -16.19
N ALA A 364 54.49 -14.94 -15.75
CA ALA A 364 55.88 -14.51 -15.50
C ALA A 364 56.58 -14.09 -16.81
N PRO A 365 57.42 -13.02 -16.78
CA PRO A 365 58.20 -12.61 -17.94
C PRO A 365 59.26 -13.66 -18.30
N VAL A 366 59.51 -13.85 -19.60
CA VAL A 366 60.55 -14.75 -20.11
C VAL A 366 61.73 -13.92 -20.65
N THR A 367 62.92 -14.11 -20.10
CA THR A 367 64.17 -13.51 -20.61
C THR A 367 65.04 -14.56 -21.30
N LEU A 368 65.41 -14.33 -22.56
CA LEU A 368 66.39 -15.13 -23.29
C LEU A 368 67.72 -14.37 -23.38
N ALA A 369 68.82 -15.01 -22.95
CA ALA A 369 70.17 -14.50 -23.15
C ALA A 369 70.85 -15.28 -24.28
N GLN A 370 71.41 -14.56 -25.25
CA GLN A 370 72.16 -15.15 -26.36
C GLN A 370 73.64 -14.76 -26.22
N VAL A 371 74.51 -15.75 -26.09
CA VAL A 371 75.97 -15.54 -26.05
C VAL A 371 76.50 -15.70 -27.47
N ALA A 372 77.11 -14.65 -28.02
CA ALA A 372 77.82 -14.70 -29.28
C ALA A 372 79.31 -14.40 -29.05
N GLY A 373 80.18 -15.27 -29.55
CA GLY A 373 81.63 -15.09 -29.55
C GLY A 373 82.22 -15.63 -30.85
N THR A 374 83.27 -14.97 -31.36
CA THR A 374 84.11 -15.47 -32.46
C THR A 374 85.46 -15.89 -31.89
N LEU A 375 85.98 -17.02 -32.39
CA LEU A 375 87.28 -17.60 -32.01
C LEU A 375 88.47 -16.72 -32.40
#